data_AF-A0A529V571-F1
#
_entry.id   AF-A0A529V571-F1
#
_cell.length_a   1.000
_cell.length_b   1.000
_cell.length_c   1.000
_cell.angle_alpha   90.00
_cell.angle_beta   90.00
_cell.angle_gamma   90.00
#
_symmetry.space_group_name_H-M   'P 1'
#
loop_
_entity.id
_entity.type
_entity.pdbx_description
1 polymer ?
#
loop_
_entity_poly.entity_id
_entity_poly.type
_entity_poly.pdbx_seq_one_letter_code
_entity_poly.pdbx_strand_id
1 'polypeptide(L)'
;MIALLDKLTGGYASLIKYGLIAAVILGAFGYTYHLGSANTAAVWSAKYEHREAEIANATSAEISRQAQANAQAKAIEAKRLEQLAADNAALELQIKGLSDEADADPDRDRPALSDSSRLRIDSVH
;
A
#
# COMPACT_ATOMS: atom_id res chain seq x y z
N MET A 1 -3.02 27.14 -73.68
CA MET A 1 -2.15 27.18 -72.48
C MET A 1 -1.32 25.91 -72.33
N ILE A 2 -1.92 24.70 -72.40
CA ILE A 2 -1.20 23.41 -72.29
C ILE A 2 -0.15 23.21 -73.41
N ALA A 3 -0.48 23.54 -74.67
CA ALA A 3 0.45 23.38 -75.79
C ALA A 3 1.73 24.25 -75.73
N LEU A 4 1.69 25.39 -75.00
CA LEU A 4 2.87 26.23 -74.76
C LEU A 4 3.75 25.64 -73.65
N LEU A 5 3.12 25.11 -72.58
CA LEU A 5 3.81 24.41 -71.50
C LEU A 5 4.46 23.10 -71.97
N ASP A 6 3.82 22.34 -72.87
CA ASP A 6 4.41 21.12 -73.42
C ASP A 6 5.66 21.44 -74.27
N LYS A 7 5.65 22.52 -75.05
CA LYS A 7 6.87 22.96 -75.76
C LYS A 7 7.98 23.41 -74.80
N LEU A 8 7.63 24.08 -73.70
CA LEU A 8 8.60 24.57 -72.72
C LEU A 8 9.20 23.45 -71.86
N THR A 9 8.42 22.41 -71.58
CA THR A 9 8.79 21.29 -70.71
C THR A 9 9.20 20.05 -71.47
N GLY A 10 9.26 20.08 -72.81
CA GLY A 10 9.65 18.93 -73.64
C GLY A 10 8.60 17.80 -73.71
N GLY A 11 7.31 18.11 -73.52
CA GLY A 11 6.20 17.17 -73.50
C GLY A 11 5.88 16.56 -72.12
N TYR A 12 6.56 17.03 -71.07
CA TYR A 12 6.39 16.54 -69.69
C TYR A 12 5.39 17.35 -68.86
N ALA A 13 4.65 18.30 -69.43
CA ALA A 13 3.80 19.21 -68.65
C ALA A 13 2.73 18.45 -67.84
N SER A 14 2.20 17.36 -68.40
CA SER A 14 1.27 16.46 -67.73
C SER A 14 1.92 15.76 -66.53
N LEU A 15 3.14 15.23 -66.69
CA LEU A 15 3.89 14.57 -65.63
C LEU A 15 4.26 15.53 -64.49
N ILE A 16 4.69 16.75 -64.82
CA ILE A 16 4.98 17.80 -63.83
C ILE A 16 3.71 18.15 -63.05
N LYS A 17 2.58 18.30 -63.74
CA LYS A 17 1.29 18.57 -63.10
C LYS A 17 0.89 17.44 -62.14
N TYR A 18 0.95 16.19 -62.57
CA TYR A 18 0.63 15.05 -61.70
C TYR A 18 1.63 14.89 -60.56
N GLY A 19 2.91 15.16 -60.78
CA GLY A 19 3.94 15.16 -59.75
C GLY A 19 3.68 16.20 -58.66
N LEU A 20 3.28 17.42 -59.04
CA LEU A 20 2.91 18.46 -58.09
C LEU A 20 1.64 18.08 -57.30
N ILE A 21 0.63 17.52 -57.96
CA ILE A 21 -0.58 17.03 -57.29
C ILE A 21 -0.24 15.94 -56.28
N ALA A 22 0.59 14.96 -56.68
CA ALA A 22 1.04 13.88 -55.80
C ALA A 22 1.84 14.42 -54.59
N ALA A 23 2.72 15.40 -54.81
CA ALA A 23 3.49 16.04 -53.74
C ALA A 23 2.60 16.74 -52.72
N VAL A 24 1.56 17.45 -53.18
CA VAL A 24 0.58 18.10 -52.28
C VAL A 24 -0.20 17.06 -51.47
N ILE A 25 -0.64 15.97 -52.10
CA ILE A 25 -1.36 14.89 -51.41
C ILE A 25 -0.46 14.26 -50.33
N LEU A 26 0.78 13.89 -50.68
CA LEU A 26 1.73 13.29 -49.74
C LEU A 26 2.07 14.24 -48.59
N GLY A 27 2.25 15.53 -48.87
CA GLY A 27 2.48 16.55 -47.85
C GLY A 27 1.29 16.71 -46.88
N ALA A 28 0.07 16.75 -47.41
CA ALA A 28 -1.14 16.85 -46.60
C ALA A 28 -1.38 15.60 -45.73
N PHE A 29 -1.16 14.40 -46.27
CA PHE A 29 -1.25 13.15 -45.51
C PHE A 29 -0.17 13.06 -44.44
N GLY A 30 1.08 13.38 -44.76
CA GLY A 30 2.18 13.37 -43.78
C GLY A 30 1.94 14.35 -42.64
N TYR A 31 1.47 15.56 -42.95
CA TYR A 31 1.17 16.59 -41.94
C TYR A 31 0.02 16.18 -41.01
N THR A 32 -1.10 15.68 -41.57
CA THR A 32 -2.25 15.25 -40.76
C THR A 32 -1.92 14.02 -39.92
N TYR A 33 -1.18 13.06 -40.46
CA TYR A 33 -0.69 11.91 -39.70
C TYR A 33 0.23 12.32 -38.55
N HIS A 34 1.18 13.24 -38.79
CA HIS A 34 2.09 13.72 -37.76
C HIS A 34 1.36 14.47 -36.65
N LEU A 35 0.43 15.36 -36.99
CA LEU A 35 -0.41 16.06 -36.01
C LEU A 35 -1.26 15.08 -35.18
N GLY A 36 -1.86 14.07 -35.83
CA GLY A 36 -2.62 13.03 -35.15
C GLY A 36 -1.77 12.23 -34.18
N SER A 37 -0.56 11.85 -34.58
CA SER A 37 0.40 11.14 -33.73
C SER A 37 0.85 11.99 -32.53
N ALA A 38 1.21 13.26 -32.76
CA ALA A 38 1.62 14.17 -31.70
C ALA A 38 0.48 14.43 -30.69
N ASN A 39 -0.75 14.62 -31.18
CA ASN A 39 -1.93 14.76 -30.32
C ASN A 39 -2.17 13.50 -29.48
N THR A 40 -2.09 12.32 -30.12
CA THR A 40 -2.27 11.04 -29.44
C THR A 40 -1.20 10.86 -28.34
N ALA A 41 0.06 11.16 -28.64
CA ALA A 41 1.15 11.10 -27.66
C ALA A 41 0.89 12.03 -26.46
N ALA A 42 0.47 13.27 -26.71
CA ALA A 42 0.15 14.23 -25.65
C ALA A 42 -1.03 13.76 -24.77
N VAL A 43 -2.10 13.24 -25.38
CA VAL A 43 -3.27 12.73 -24.65
C VAL A 43 -2.89 11.54 -23.77
N TRP A 44 -2.08 10.61 -24.27
CA TRP A 44 -1.64 9.47 -23.47
C TRP A 44 -0.65 9.88 -22.38
N SER A 45 0.30 10.78 -22.65
CA SER A 45 1.20 11.30 -21.62
C SER A 45 0.41 11.93 -20.46
N ALA A 46 -0.56 12.79 -20.78
CA ALA A 46 -1.40 13.43 -19.78
C ALA A 46 -2.21 12.40 -18.96
N LYS A 47 -2.74 11.35 -19.59
CA LYS A 47 -3.43 10.26 -18.89
C LYS A 47 -2.51 9.50 -17.93
N TYR A 48 -1.28 9.22 -18.35
CA TYR A 48 -0.30 8.55 -17.50
C TYR A 48 0.12 9.43 -16.33
N GLU A 49 0.46 10.70 -16.58
CA GLU A 49 0.83 11.65 -15.54
C GLU A 49 -0.28 11.82 -14.50
N HIS A 50 -1.53 11.94 -14.95
CA HIS A 50 -2.69 11.99 -14.05
C HIS A 50 -2.80 10.73 -13.20
N ARG A 51 -2.68 9.56 -13.82
CA ARG A 51 -2.78 8.27 -13.13
C ARG A 51 -1.68 8.10 -12.09
N GLU A 52 -0.44 8.46 -12.43
CA GLU A 52 0.69 8.38 -11.51
C GLU A 52 0.50 9.32 -10.31
N ALA A 53 -0.02 10.53 -10.54
CA ALA A 53 -0.36 11.45 -9.46
C ALA A 53 -1.47 10.90 -8.54
N GLU A 54 -2.52 10.29 -9.10
CA GLU A 54 -3.59 9.64 -8.34
C GLU A 54 -3.07 8.47 -7.52
N ILE A 55 -2.22 7.61 -8.10
CA ILE A 55 -1.60 6.48 -7.42
C ILE A 55 -0.74 6.99 -6.27
N ALA A 56 0.13 7.98 -6.50
CA ALA A 56 0.99 8.53 -5.45
C ALA A 56 0.18 9.10 -4.28
N ASN A 57 -0.91 9.81 -4.57
CA ASN A 57 -1.82 10.33 -3.56
C ASN A 57 -2.51 9.21 -2.77
N ALA A 58 -3.02 8.19 -3.46
CA ALA A 58 -3.67 7.04 -2.82
C ALA A 58 -2.68 6.25 -1.95
N THR A 59 -1.46 6.02 -2.43
CA THR A 59 -0.39 5.36 -1.66
C THR A 59 -0.02 6.15 -0.42
N SER A 60 0.16 7.47 -0.53
CA SER A 60 0.46 8.34 0.61
C SER A 60 -0.65 8.33 1.68
N ALA A 61 -1.91 8.37 1.23
CA ALA A 61 -3.07 8.27 2.12
C ALA A 61 -3.11 6.92 2.85
N GLU A 62 -2.84 5.82 2.15
CA GLU A 62 -2.84 4.48 2.73
C GLU A 62 -1.68 4.29 3.73
N ILE A 63 -0.47 4.77 3.41
CA ILE A 63 0.67 4.78 4.33
C ILE A 63 0.29 5.53 5.62
N SER A 64 -0.35 6.69 5.48
CA SER A 64 -0.78 7.50 6.62
C SER A 64 -1.83 6.77 7.48
N ARG A 65 -2.80 6.11 6.84
CA ARG A 65 -3.82 5.29 7.52
C ARG A 65 -3.19 4.14 8.30
N GLN A 66 -2.26 3.42 7.69
CA GLN A 66 -1.55 2.31 8.33
C GLN A 66 -0.67 2.79 9.49
N ALA A 67 0.04 3.91 9.32
CA ALA A 67 0.85 4.50 10.39
C ALA A 67 0.00 4.88 11.60
N GLN A 68 -1.16 5.49 11.38
CA GLN A 68 -2.10 5.85 12.44
C GLN A 68 -2.65 4.61 13.16
N ALA A 69 -3.09 3.59 12.41
CA ALA A 69 -3.60 2.35 12.99
C ALA A 69 -2.52 1.63 13.82
N ASN A 70 -1.29 1.58 13.33
CA ASN A 70 -0.16 0.97 14.04
C ASN A 70 0.20 1.75 15.31
N ALA A 71 0.17 3.08 15.27
CA ALA A 71 0.41 3.90 16.47
C ALA A 71 -0.67 3.67 17.54
N GLN A 72 -1.93 3.57 17.13
CA GLN A 72 -3.04 3.25 18.05
C GLN A 72 -2.89 1.84 18.64
N ALA A 73 -2.57 0.84 17.82
CA ALA A 73 -2.34 -0.53 18.28
C ALA A 73 -1.21 -0.59 19.32
N LYS A 74 -0.07 0.05 19.05
CA LYS A 74 1.05 0.13 20.00
C LYS A 74 0.66 0.81 21.32
N ALA A 75 -0.15 1.86 21.27
CA ALA A 75 -0.62 2.53 22.49
C ALA A 75 -1.55 1.63 23.32
N ILE A 76 -2.41 0.82 22.67
CA ILE A 76 -3.26 -0.15 23.35
C ILE A 76 -2.42 -1.28 23.96
N GLU A 77 -1.44 -1.79 23.23
CA GLU A 77 -0.53 -2.83 23.71
C GLU A 77 0.30 -2.35 24.90
N ALA A 78 0.82 -1.11 24.85
CA ALA A 78 1.55 -0.53 25.98
C ALA A 78 0.70 -0.51 27.26
N LYS A 79 -0.57 -0.08 27.17
CA LYS A 79 -1.50 -0.11 28.30
C LYS A 79 -1.76 -1.53 28.82
N ARG A 80 -1.88 -2.52 27.92
CA ARG A 80 -2.04 -3.92 28.33
C ARG A 80 -0.80 -4.47 29.02
N LEU A 81 0.39 -4.10 28.56
CA LEU A 81 1.65 -4.50 29.20
C LEU A 81 1.80 -3.89 30.59
N GLU A 82 1.41 -2.61 30.76
CA GLU A 82 1.38 -1.98 32.08
C GLU A 82 0.41 -2.69 33.03
N GLN A 83 -0.79 -3.02 32.56
CA GLN A 83 -1.75 -3.78 33.36
C GLN A 83 -1.21 -5.17 33.72
N LEU A 84 -0.64 -5.89 32.75
CA LEU A 84 -0.07 -7.22 32.99
C LEU A 84 1.09 -7.17 33.98
N ALA A 85 1.91 -6.12 33.96
CA ALA A 85 2.98 -5.92 34.94
C ALA A 85 2.42 -5.68 36.35
N ALA A 86 1.36 -4.88 36.48
CA ALA A 86 0.68 -4.67 37.76
C ALA A 86 0.03 -5.96 38.28
N ASP A 87 -0.65 -6.71 37.41
CA ASP A 87 -1.28 -7.99 37.75
C ASP A 87 -0.24 -9.02 38.19
N ASN A 88 0.90 -9.10 37.50
CA ASN A 88 2.01 -9.98 37.89
C ASN A 88 2.58 -9.60 39.26
N ALA A 89 2.80 -8.31 39.54
CA ALA A 89 3.28 -7.87 40.84
C ALA A 89 2.28 -8.19 41.96
N ALA A 90 0.97 -8.07 41.69
CA ALA A 90 -0.07 -8.46 42.64
C ALA A 90 -0.09 -9.98 42.89
N LEU A 91 0.09 -10.79 41.84
CA LEU A 91 0.19 -12.25 41.94
C LEU A 91 1.43 -12.67 42.74
N GLU A 92 2.59 -12.06 42.49
CA GLU A 92 3.82 -12.33 43.25
C GLU A 92 3.63 -12.01 44.74
N LEU A 93 2.96 -10.91 45.07
CA LEU A 93 2.65 -10.55 46.45
C LEU A 93 1.72 -11.57 47.11
N GLN A 94 0.68 -12.04 46.41
CA GLN A 94 -0.22 -13.07 46.91
C GLN A 94 0.49 -14.40 47.13
N ILE A 95 1.32 -14.84 46.17
CA ILE A 95 2.13 -16.07 46.31
C ILE A 95 3.03 -15.98 47.53
N LYS A 96 3.68 -14.83 47.73
CA LYS A 96 4.53 -14.62 48.90
C LYS A 96 3.70 -14.66 50.20
N GLY A 97 2.57 -13.97 50.25
CA GLY A 97 1.68 -13.99 51.41
C GLY A 97 1.22 -15.40 51.78
N LEU A 98 0.79 -16.20 50.79
CA LEU A 98 0.39 -17.59 51.00
C LEU A 98 1.55 -18.48 51.43
N SER A 99 2.77 -18.23 50.92
CA SER A 99 3.97 -18.96 51.33
C SER A 99 4.37 -18.63 52.77
N ASP A 100 4.36 -17.34 53.12
CA ASP A 100 4.65 -16.86 54.48
C ASP A 100 3.60 -17.41 55.48
N GLU A 101 2.32 -17.46 55.10
CA GLU A 101 1.24 -18.07 55.90
C GLU A 101 1.44 -19.58 56.10
N ALA A 102 1.79 -20.31 55.03
CA ALA A 102 2.09 -21.73 55.11
C ALA A 102 3.35 -22.03 55.95
N ASP A 103 4.37 -21.16 55.90
CA ASP A 103 5.58 -21.29 56.73
C ASP A 103 5.33 -20.93 58.20
N ALA A 104 4.37 -20.05 58.48
CA ALA A 104 3.96 -19.66 59.83
C ALA A 104 3.00 -20.66 60.48
N ASP A 105 2.47 -21.64 59.74
CA ASP A 105 1.57 -22.67 60.25
C ASP A 105 2.33 -23.68 61.15
N PRO A 106 2.09 -23.68 62.48
CA PRO A 106 2.74 -24.61 63.40
C PRO A 106 2.30 -26.07 63.22
N ASP A 107 1.21 -26.33 62.50
CA ASP A 107 0.72 -27.67 62.16
C ASP A 107 1.08 -28.09 60.71
N ARG A 108 1.86 -27.29 59.96
CA ARG A 108 2.29 -27.54 58.57
C ARG A 108 2.82 -28.96 58.33
N ASP A 109 3.72 -29.42 59.19
CA ASP A 109 4.36 -30.74 59.10
C ASP A 109 3.68 -31.78 59.99
N ARG A 110 2.60 -31.38 60.67
CA ARG A 110 1.83 -32.25 61.54
C ARG A 110 0.75 -32.92 60.69
N PRO A 111 0.65 -34.26 60.66
CA PRO A 111 -0.40 -34.93 59.91
C PRO A 111 -1.76 -34.63 60.55
N ALA A 112 -2.45 -33.60 60.05
CA ALA A 112 -3.72 -33.14 60.60
C ALA A 112 -4.90 -34.07 60.22
N LEU A 113 -4.70 -34.97 59.26
CA LEU A 113 -5.75 -35.80 58.68
C LEU A 113 -5.17 -37.18 58.30
N SER A 114 -5.88 -38.25 58.67
CA SER A 114 -5.54 -39.62 58.25
C SER A 114 -5.48 -39.70 56.71
N ASP A 115 -4.73 -40.68 56.20
CA ASP A 115 -4.42 -40.86 54.75
C ASP A 115 -5.66 -40.82 53.81
N SER A 116 -6.86 -41.03 54.35
CA SER A 116 -8.17 -40.93 53.71
C SER A 116 -8.71 -39.52 53.43
N SER A 117 -8.13 -38.46 54.00
CA SER A 117 -8.71 -37.10 54.00
C SER A 117 -7.91 -36.06 53.20
N ARG A 118 -6.98 -36.49 52.34
CA ARG A 118 -6.07 -35.64 51.52
C ARG A 118 -6.75 -34.94 50.33
N LEU A 119 -7.89 -34.28 50.53
CA LEU A 119 -8.38 -33.26 49.59
C LEU A 119 -7.79 -31.92 50.00
N ARG A 120 -6.59 -31.60 49.47
CA ARG A 120 -5.97 -30.28 49.64
C ARG A 120 -6.83 -29.25 48.90
N ILE A 121 -7.57 -28.46 49.66
CA ILE A 121 -8.47 -27.39 49.16
C ILE A 121 -7.68 -26.16 48.66
N ASP A 122 -6.36 -26.10 48.90
CA ASP A 122 -5.51 -24.93 48.58
C ASP A 122 -4.91 -24.91 47.17
N SER A 123 -5.41 -25.71 46.22
CA SER A 123 -5.05 -25.48 44.81
C SER A 123 -5.99 -24.42 44.23
N VAL A 124 -5.46 -23.22 43.96
CA VAL A 124 -6.11 -22.24 43.10
C VAL A 124 -6.39 -22.89 41.73
N HIS A 125 -7.66 -22.97 41.35
CA HIS A 125 -8.12 -23.36 40.01
C HIS A 125 -8.58 -22.14 39.23
#